data_AF-J9E0T6-F1
#
_entry.id   AF-J9E0T6-F1
#
_cell.length_a   1.000
_cell.length_b   1.000
_cell.length_c   1.000
_cell.angle_alpha   90.00
_cell.angle_beta   90.00
_cell.angle_gamma   90.00
#
_symmetry.space_group_name_H-M   'P 1'
#
loop_
_entity.id
_entity.type
_entity.pdbx_description
1 polymer ?
#
loop_
_entity_poly.entity_id
_entity_poly.type
_entity_poly.pdbx_seq_one_letter_code
_entity_poly.pdbx_strand_id
1 'polypeptide(L)'
;MLMHAIHMAILLFLNGLLILVDDIGHSILLSQQEDPVQSSLNFCRLILLYVKGFECTDVERTLDYALFFKQDGITYSDETWRIIGKINEKGARYEGLIDKYAKDIDIEDAIAKVASDTEVSGDGTLAGQLYMAANVSFIY
;
A
#
# COMPACT_ATOMS: atom_id res chain seq x y z
N MET A 1 -7.40 1.98 -22.87
CA MET A 1 -6.33 2.98 -23.10
C MET A 1 -5.65 3.43 -21.80
N LEU A 2 -6.38 3.91 -20.78
CA LEU A 2 -5.79 4.33 -19.49
C LEU A 2 -4.95 3.25 -18.78
N MET A 3 -5.41 2.00 -18.78
CA MET A 3 -4.67 0.86 -18.23
C MET A 3 -3.27 0.74 -18.85
N HIS A 4 -3.14 0.80 -20.17
CA HIS A 4 -1.85 0.70 -20.84
C HIS A 4 -0.92 1.86 -20.47
N ALA A 5 -1.44 3.08 -20.39
CA ALA A 5 -0.64 4.24 -19.98
C ALA A 5 -0.05 4.06 -18.56
N ILE A 6 -0.82 3.49 -17.64
CA ILE A 6 -0.38 3.23 -16.27
C ILE A 6 0.68 2.13 -16.23
N HIS A 7 0.48 1.03 -16.95
CA HIS A 7 1.47 -0.04 -17.00
C HIS A 7 2.77 0.40 -17.68
N MET A 8 2.68 1.27 -18.70
CA MET A 8 3.86 1.90 -19.30
C MET A 8 4.55 2.84 -18.30
N ALA A 9 3.81 3.62 -17.51
CA ALA A 9 4.40 4.45 -16.46
C ALA A 9 5.11 3.60 -15.39
N ILE A 10 4.53 2.46 -14.98
CA ILE A 10 5.17 1.51 -14.06
C ILE A 10 6.47 0.96 -14.65
N LEU A 11 6.44 0.56 -15.93
CA LEU A 11 7.64 0.07 -16.60
C LEU A 11 8.74 1.14 -16.63
N LEU A 12 8.40 2.39 -16.94
CA LEU A 12 9.37 3.48 -16.98
C LEU A 12 9.89 3.84 -15.56
N PHE A 13 9.03 3.76 -14.54
CA PHE A 13 9.41 3.94 -13.13
C PHE A 13 10.43 2.88 -12.69
N LEU A 14 10.15 1.61 -12.96
CA LEU A 14 11.03 0.49 -12.63
C LEU A 14 12.41 0.58 -13.31
N ASN A 15 12.48 1.22 -14.48
CA ASN A 15 13.74 1.44 -15.22
C ASN A 15 14.41 2.78 -14.88
N GLY A 16 13.87 3.58 -13.96
CA GLY A 16 14.44 4.89 -13.58
C GLY A 16 14.40 5.94 -14.71
N LEU A 17 13.47 5.80 -15.65
CA LEU A 17 13.34 6.68 -16.83
C LEU A 17 12.35 7.83 -16.63
N LEU A 18 11.68 7.90 -15.48
CA LEU A 18 10.73 8.95 -15.15
C LEU A 18 11.37 10.00 -14.24
N ILE A 19 11.10 11.27 -14.54
CA ILE A 19 11.33 12.37 -13.62
C ILE A 19 10.16 12.39 -12.66
N LEU A 20 10.44 12.12 -11.38
CA LEU A 20 9.41 12.00 -10.35
C LEU A 20 9.23 13.31 -9.59
N VAL A 21 8.04 13.46 -9.01
CA VAL A 21 7.75 14.52 -8.04
C VAL A 21 7.53 13.89 -6.68
N ASP A 22 8.21 14.43 -5.67
CA ASP A 22 8.19 13.89 -4.31
C ASP A 22 6.91 14.25 -3.54
N ASP A 23 6.19 15.30 -3.97
CA ASP A 23 4.98 15.76 -3.28
C ASP A 23 3.67 15.29 -3.95
N ILE A 24 2.88 14.53 -3.20
CA ILE A 24 1.57 13.98 -3.56
C ILE A 24 0.50 15.09 -3.77
N GLY A 25 0.71 16.27 -3.19
CA GLY A 25 -0.17 17.43 -3.30
C GLY A 25 -0.27 18.03 -4.70
N HIS A 26 0.73 17.76 -5.56
CA HIS A 26 0.76 18.31 -6.91
C HIS A 26 -0.09 17.53 -7.92
N SER A 27 -0.34 18.12 -9.09
CA SER A 27 -1.03 17.46 -10.21
C SER A 27 -0.29 16.21 -10.70
N ILE A 28 -0.97 15.34 -11.45
CA ILE A 28 -0.38 14.11 -12.01
C ILE A 28 0.82 14.43 -12.91
N LEU A 29 0.71 15.49 -13.72
CA LEU A 29 1.78 15.98 -14.58
C LEU A 29 2.13 17.40 -14.17
N LEU A 30 3.42 17.65 -14.04
CA LEU A 30 4.00 18.96 -13.76
C LEU A 30 4.99 19.30 -14.85
N SER A 31 4.67 20.30 -15.66
CA SER A 31 5.62 20.85 -16.62
C SER A 31 6.50 21.86 -15.89
N GLN A 32 7.81 21.75 -16.04
CA GLN A 32 8.73 22.71 -15.47
C GLN A 32 8.63 24.03 -16.25
N GLN A 33 8.56 25.16 -15.54
CA GLN A 33 8.47 26.48 -16.19
C GLN A 33 9.74 26.86 -16.95
N GLU A 34 10.89 26.30 -16.58
CA GLU A 34 12.20 26.58 -17.20
C GLU A 34 12.43 25.80 -18.49
N ASP A 35 11.83 24.61 -18.64
CA ASP A 35 11.87 23.82 -19.87
C ASP A 35 10.51 23.11 -20.07
N PRO A 36 9.63 23.62 -20.95
CA PRO A 36 8.32 23.02 -21.18
C PRO A 36 8.38 21.63 -21.82
N VAL A 37 9.55 21.19 -22.29
CA VAL A 37 9.77 19.83 -22.79
C VAL A 37 10.00 18.84 -21.64
N GLN A 38 10.44 19.33 -20.46
CA GLN A 38 10.60 18.52 -19.26
C GLN A 38 9.32 18.52 -18.44
N SER A 39 8.72 17.33 -18.32
CA SER A 39 7.55 17.11 -17.48
C SER A 39 7.85 16.05 -16.44
N SER A 40 7.59 16.38 -15.19
CA SER A 40 7.68 15.48 -14.05
C SER A 40 6.34 14.80 -13.83
N LEU A 41 6.38 13.51 -13.49
CA LEU A 41 5.20 12.71 -13.20
C LEU A 41 5.08 12.48 -11.69
N ASN A 42 3.93 12.83 -11.14
CA ASN A 42 3.55 12.38 -9.81
C ASN A 42 3.07 10.93 -9.89
N PHE A 43 4.03 10.01 -9.87
CA PHE A 43 3.78 8.58 -10.03
C PHE A 43 2.88 8.04 -8.91
N CYS A 44 3.10 8.47 -7.67
CA CYS A 44 2.26 8.10 -6.54
C CYS A 44 0.79 8.49 -6.80
N ARG A 45 0.53 9.75 -7.16
CA ARG A 45 -0.83 10.21 -7.43
C ARG A 45 -1.50 9.49 -8.60
N LEU A 46 -0.74 9.15 -9.64
CA LEU A 46 -1.23 8.38 -10.78
C LEU A 46 -1.74 7.00 -10.35
N ILE A 47 -0.94 6.27 -9.57
CA ILE A 47 -1.30 4.92 -9.11
C ILE A 47 -2.47 5.00 -8.11
N LEU A 48 -2.50 6.00 -7.21
CA LEU A 48 -3.62 6.17 -6.26
C LEU A 48 -4.95 6.37 -6.99
N LEU A 49 -4.96 7.22 -8.03
CA LEU A 49 -6.17 7.48 -8.81
C LEU A 49 -6.62 6.22 -9.57
N TYR A 50 -5.68 5.39 -10.02
CA TYR A 50 -5.99 4.13 -10.68
C TYR A 50 -6.61 3.12 -9.72
N VAL A 51 -5.97 2.92 -8.57
CA VAL A 51 -6.39 1.99 -7.51
C VAL A 51 -7.77 2.36 -6.96
N LYS A 52 -8.07 3.65 -6.81
CA LYS A 52 -9.37 4.15 -6.35
C LYS A 52 -10.56 3.60 -7.16
N GLY A 53 -10.36 3.20 -8.41
CA GLY A 53 -11.40 2.59 -9.23
C GLY A 53 -11.81 1.18 -8.79
N PHE A 54 -10.97 0.47 -8.03
CA PHE A 54 -11.20 -0.92 -7.63
C PHE A 54 -10.78 -1.25 -6.18
N GLU A 55 -10.41 -0.24 -5.39
CA GLU A 55 -9.93 -0.43 -4.01
C GLU A 55 -10.89 -1.23 -3.12
N CYS A 56 -12.20 -1.04 -3.30
CA CYS A 56 -13.24 -1.77 -2.54
C CYS A 56 -13.72 -3.05 -3.21
N THR A 57 -13.36 -3.30 -4.47
CA THR A 57 -13.85 -4.45 -5.25
C THR A 57 -12.79 -5.53 -5.42
N ASP A 58 -11.51 -5.17 -5.46
CA ASP A 58 -10.38 -6.07 -5.67
C ASP A 58 -9.20 -5.67 -4.78
N VAL A 59 -9.25 -6.13 -3.53
CA VAL A 59 -8.25 -5.83 -2.50
C VAL A 59 -6.89 -6.47 -2.83
N GLU A 60 -6.89 -7.66 -3.43
CA GLU A 60 -5.66 -8.35 -3.84
C GLU A 60 -4.91 -7.54 -4.88
N ARG A 61 -5.60 -7.14 -5.96
CA ARG A 61 -5.01 -6.28 -6.98
C ARG A 61 -4.56 -4.95 -6.40
N THR A 62 -5.33 -4.38 -5.49
CA THR A 62 -4.99 -3.12 -4.83
C THR A 62 -3.69 -3.23 -4.05
N LEU A 63 -3.48 -4.33 -3.33
CA LEU A 63 -2.25 -4.61 -2.62
C LEU A 63 -1.04 -4.70 -3.57
N ASP A 64 -1.21 -5.31 -4.75
CA ASP A 64 -0.14 -5.42 -5.75
C ASP A 64 0.35 -4.02 -6.21
N TYR A 65 -0.57 -3.05 -6.36
CA TYR A 65 -0.21 -1.68 -6.72
C TYR A 65 0.28 -0.86 -5.51
N ALA A 66 -0.20 -1.19 -4.31
CA ALA A 66 0.18 -0.54 -3.07
C ALA A 66 1.67 -0.65 -2.76
N LEU A 67 2.32 -1.73 -3.19
CA LEU A 67 3.76 -1.97 -2.95
C LEU A 67 4.67 -0.95 -3.63
N PHE A 68 4.20 -0.31 -4.70
CA PHE A 68 4.93 0.78 -5.33
C PHE A 68 4.99 2.03 -4.45
N PHE A 69 4.12 2.12 -3.43
CA PHE A 69 4.15 3.17 -2.44
C PHE A 69 4.93 2.68 -1.22
N LYS A 70 5.98 3.42 -0.87
CA LYS A 70 6.62 3.30 0.44
C LYS A 70 5.79 3.91 1.58
N GLN A 71 4.58 4.39 1.30
CA GLN A 71 3.79 5.19 2.24
C GLN A 71 2.50 4.48 2.63
N ASP A 72 2.52 3.91 3.83
CA ASP A 72 1.63 4.18 4.96
C ASP A 72 0.17 4.53 4.64
N GLY A 73 -0.74 3.62 4.94
CA GLY A 73 -2.15 4.00 5.14
C GLY A 73 -3.16 3.19 4.33
N ILE A 74 -2.87 1.93 4.01
CA ILE A 74 -3.92 1.04 3.53
C ILE A 74 -4.67 0.45 4.72
N THR A 75 -5.61 1.22 5.24
CA THR A 75 -6.50 0.81 6.33
C THR A 75 -7.85 0.41 5.74
N TYR A 76 -7.95 -0.82 5.19
CA TYR A 76 -9.24 -1.35 4.73
C TYR A 76 -9.99 -1.99 5.89
N SER A 77 -10.78 -1.17 6.61
CA SER A 77 -11.52 -1.56 7.82
C SER A 77 -12.18 -2.95 7.78
N ASP A 78 -12.87 -3.32 6.70
CA ASP A 78 -13.63 -4.59 6.64
C ASP A 78 -12.80 -5.79 6.12
N GLU A 79 -11.69 -5.53 5.45
CA GLU A 79 -10.81 -6.54 4.84
C GLU A 79 -9.46 -6.67 5.56
N THR A 80 -9.28 -5.92 6.66
CA THR A 80 -8.06 -5.90 7.50
C THR A 80 -7.59 -7.32 7.83
N TRP A 81 -8.52 -8.19 8.24
CA TRP A 81 -8.21 -9.56 8.61
C TRP A 81 -7.90 -10.49 7.44
N ARG A 82 -8.33 -10.16 6.22
CA ARG A 82 -7.94 -10.91 5.01
C ARG A 82 -6.55 -10.48 4.54
N ILE A 83 -6.22 -9.21 4.70
CA ILE A 83 -4.92 -8.65 4.32
C ILE A 83 -3.85 -9.09 5.32
N ILE A 84 -4.10 -8.87 6.61
CA ILE A 84 -3.18 -9.16 7.71
C ILE A 84 -3.26 -10.63 8.13
N GLY A 85 -4.38 -11.31 7.95
CA GLY A 85 -4.53 -12.68 8.47
C GLY A 85 -4.96 -12.69 9.94
N LYS A 86 -5.69 -13.75 10.33
CA LYS A 86 -6.35 -13.85 11.64
C LYS A 86 -5.49 -14.60 12.66
N ILE A 87 -5.57 -14.21 13.92
CA ILE A 87 -4.97 -14.98 15.02
C ILE A 87 -5.92 -16.13 15.42
N ASN A 88 -5.37 -17.34 15.51
CA ASN A 88 -6.08 -18.52 16.00
C ASN A 88 -6.21 -18.49 17.54
N GLU A 89 -7.10 -19.32 18.10
CA GLU A 89 -7.25 -19.55 19.54
C GLU A 89 -5.95 -20.02 20.22
N LYS A 90 -5.01 -20.57 19.44
CA LYS A 90 -3.67 -20.98 19.89
C LYS A 90 -2.65 -19.84 19.93
N GLY A 91 -3.06 -18.61 19.62
CA GLY A 91 -2.18 -17.44 19.59
C GLY A 91 -1.25 -17.39 18.37
N ALA A 92 -1.53 -18.15 17.31
CA ALA A 92 -0.75 -18.17 16.07
C ALA A 92 -1.48 -17.45 14.93
N ARG A 93 -0.77 -16.67 14.12
CA ARG A 93 -1.33 -15.91 12.98
C ARG A 93 -1.46 -16.82 11.76
N TYR A 94 -2.64 -16.86 11.15
CA TYR A 94 -2.85 -17.43 9.81
C TYR A 94 -2.33 -16.46 8.76
N GLU A 95 -1.77 -17.01 7.68
CA GLU A 95 -1.30 -16.22 6.55
C GLU A 95 -2.44 -15.38 5.93
N GLY A 96 -2.15 -14.11 5.68
CA GLY A 96 -2.96 -13.16 4.93
C GLY A 96 -2.29 -12.77 3.62
N LEU A 97 -2.95 -11.91 2.85
CA LEU A 97 -2.45 -11.46 1.54
C LEU A 97 -1.09 -10.74 1.62
N ILE A 98 -0.80 -10.09 2.75
CA ILE A 98 0.46 -9.38 2.97
C ILE A 98 1.67 -10.33 3.04
N ASP A 99 1.45 -11.60 3.43
CA ASP A 99 2.55 -12.56 3.58
C ASP A 99 3.20 -12.96 2.25
N LYS A 100 2.49 -12.78 1.13
CA LYS A 100 3.05 -12.87 -0.23
C LYS A 100 4.23 -11.91 -0.43
N TYR A 101 4.25 -10.81 0.32
CA TYR A 101 5.24 -9.73 0.22
C TYR A 101 6.29 -9.76 1.33
N ALA A 102 6.35 -10.83 2.14
CA ALA A 102 7.33 -11.02 3.21
C ALA A 102 8.80 -10.84 2.78
N LYS A 103 9.09 -10.97 1.48
CA LYS A 103 10.44 -10.81 0.92
C LYS A 103 10.82 -9.35 0.66
N ASP A 104 9.82 -8.50 0.44
CA ASP A 104 9.99 -7.12 -0.01
C ASP A 104 9.69 -6.11 1.10
N ILE A 105 8.88 -6.48 2.10
CA ILE A 105 8.46 -5.64 3.22
C ILE A 105 8.59 -6.33 4.58
N ASP A 106 8.78 -5.54 5.63
CA ASP A 106 8.66 -6.00 7.01
C ASP A 106 7.18 -6.04 7.40
N ILE A 107 6.64 -7.25 7.53
CA ILE A 107 5.23 -7.47 7.82
C ILE A 107 4.89 -7.06 9.25
N GLU A 108 5.82 -7.24 10.19
CA GLU A 108 5.58 -6.91 11.61
C GLU A 108 5.43 -5.40 11.77
N ASP A 109 6.31 -4.62 11.13
CA ASP A 109 6.26 -3.15 11.10
C ASP A 109 4.99 -2.64 10.41
N ALA A 110 4.61 -3.25 9.27
CA ALA A 110 3.39 -2.90 8.56
C ALA A 110 2.13 -3.13 9.41
N ILE A 111 2.04 -4.27 10.11
CA ILE A 111 0.90 -4.58 11.00
C ILE A 111 0.88 -3.65 12.21
N ALA A 112 2.05 -3.39 12.83
CA ALA A 112 2.15 -2.49 13.97
C ALA A 112 1.71 -1.07 13.62
N LYS A 113 2.00 -0.63 12.39
CA LYS A 113 1.55 0.67 11.90
C LYS A 113 0.03 0.75 11.73
N VAL A 114 -0.58 -0.26 11.12
CA VAL A 114 -2.04 -0.34 11.00
C VAL A 114 -2.71 -0.41 12.37
N ALA A 115 -2.10 -1.09 13.34
CA ALA A 115 -2.55 -1.09 14.73
C ALA A 115 -2.54 0.31 15.35
N SER A 116 -1.47 1.08 15.12
CA SER A 116 -1.35 2.46 15.60
C SER A 116 -2.38 3.39 14.95
N ASP A 117 -2.60 3.29 13.64
CA ASP A 117 -3.63 4.07 12.95
C ASP A 117 -5.04 3.72 13.45
N THR A 118 -5.29 2.44 13.74
CA THR A 118 -6.56 1.96 14.31
C THR A 118 -6.77 2.47 15.73
N GLU A 119 -5.71 2.51 16.54
CA GLU A 119 -5.75 3.07 17.90
C GLU A 119 -6.12 4.56 17.86
N VAL A 120 -5.50 5.33 16.95
CA VAL A 120 -5.82 6.75 16.73
C VAL A 120 -7.26 6.92 16.23
N SER A 121 -7.77 5.99 15.42
CA SER A 121 -9.16 6.01 14.93
C SER A 121 -10.21 5.69 16.01
N GLY A 122 -9.78 5.20 17.18
CA GLY A 122 -10.62 5.00 18.37
C GLY A 122 -11.06 3.55 18.64
N ASP A 123 -10.67 2.58 17.83
CA ASP A 123 -10.93 1.15 18.10
C ASP A 123 -9.73 0.48 18.79
N GLY A 124 -9.63 0.65 20.10
CA GLY A 124 -8.56 0.05 20.90
C GLY A 124 -8.62 -1.47 20.98
N THR A 125 -9.78 -2.10 20.72
CA THR A 125 -9.90 -3.57 20.75
C THR A 125 -9.26 -4.18 19.52
N LEU A 126 -9.58 -3.63 18.34
CA LEU A 126 -8.97 -4.03 17.08
C LEU A 126 -7.46 -3.74 17.08
N ALA A 127 -7.05 -2.56 17.56
CA ALA A 127 -5.63 -2.21 17.67
C ALA A 127 -4.85 -3.20 18.56
N GLY A 128 -5.40 -3.58 19.72
CA GLY A 128 -4.77 -4.57 20.59
C GLY A 128 -4.60 -5.94 19.94
N GLN A 129 -5.59 -6.39 19.16
CA GLN A 129 -5.49 -7.64 18.41
C GLN A 129 -4.44 -7.55 17.29
N LEU A 130 -4.32 -6.40 16.61
CA LEU A 130 -3.32 -6.17 15.58
C LEU A 130 -1.89 -6.12 16.14
N TYR A 131 -1.66 -5.46 17.27
CA TYR A 131 -0.36 -5.49 17.95
C TYR A 131 0.01 -6.91 18.40
N MET A 132 -0.97 -7.72 18.79
CA MET A 132 -0.74 -9.13 19.08
C MET A 132 -0.37 -9.89 17.80
N ALA A 133 -1.02 -9.61 16.66
CA ALA A 133 -0.70 -10.25 15.38
C ALA A 133 0.71 -9.92 14.90
N ALA A 134 1.20 -8.70 15.15
CA ALA A 134 2.55 -8.27 14.77
C ALA A 134 3.66 -9.00 15.55
N ASN A 135 3.42 -9.36 16.81
CA ASN A 135 4.42 -10.00 17.67
C ASN A 135 4.38 -11.54 17.67
N VAL A 136 3.53 -12.15 16.85
CA VAL A 136 3.31 -13.59 16.85
C VAL A 136 4.13 -14.26 15.75
N SER A 137 5.01 -15.19 16.15
CA SER A 137 5.79 -16.02 15.24
C SER A 137 4.89 -17.02 14.48
N PHE A 138 5.14 -17.20 13.18
CA PHE A 138 4.47 -18.20 12.36
C PHE A 138 4.72 -19.62 12.88
N ILE A 139 3.68 -20.47 12.89
CA ILE A 139 3.85 -21.91 13.03
C ILE A 139 4.04 -22.46 11.61
N TYR A 140 5.28 -22.86 11.28
CA TYR A 140 5.61 -23.62 10.07
C TYR A 140 5.08 -25.06 10.15
#